data_AF-A0A6J4M6Q7-F1
#
_entry.id   AF-A0A6J4M6Q7-F1
#
_cell.length_a   1.000
_cell.length_b   1.000
_cell.length_c   1.000
_cell.angle_alpha   90.00
_cell.angle_beta   90.00
_cell.angle_gamma   90.00
#
_symmetry.space_group_name_H-M   'P 1'
#
loop_
_entity.id
_entity.type
_entity.pdbx_description
1 polymer ?
#
loop_
_entity_poly.entity_id
_entity_poly.type
_entity_poly.pdbx_seq_one_letter_code
_entity_poly.pdbx_strand_id
1 'polypeptide(L)'
;MNLSNFTFLLKKVIQSRDLDRVAGTIQSFMQLMPDDQVPLVVSTAIAQVVNEDPQTFTWLAQTTLSQTTVIKLGEVATQMASQQLTAQGFEGGKNFTAHPEGGIVVDKKALDALLEGLPDKVRQAMITMTA
;
A
#
# COMPACT_ATOMS: atom_id res chain seq x y z
N MET A 1 11.99 19.58 -13.90
CA MET A 1 11.78 19.39 -12.45
C MET A 1 11.95 17.90 -12.13
N ASN A 2 12.75 17.52 -11.13
CA ASN A 2 13.16 16.11 -10.96
C ASN A 2 12.26 15.38 -9.94
N LEU A 3 11.29 14.61 -10.45
CA LEU A 3 10.35 13.81 -9.65
C LEU A 3 11.05 12.87 -8.66
N SER A 4 12.23 12.36 -9.00
CA SER A 4 13.02 11.48 -8.14
C SER A 4 13.41 12.14 -6.81
N ASN A 5 13.69 13.44 -6.82
CA ASN A 5 14.04 14.18 -5.61
C ASN A 5 12.84 14.35 -4.68
N PHE A 6 11.66 14.63 -5.26
CA PHE A 6 10.41 14.74 -4.50
C PHE A 6 10.01 13.39 -3.90
N THR A 7 10.14 12.31 -4.67
CA THR A 7 9.90 10.93 -4.20
C THR A 7 10.84 10.58 -3.04
N PHE A 8 12.13 10.90 -3.17
CA PHE A 8 13.11 10.66 -2.11
C PHE A 8 12.80 11.45 -0.83
N LEU A 9 12.44 12.72 -0.96
CA LEU A 9 12.03 13.56 0.17
C LEU A 9 10.81 13.00 0.88
N LEU A 10 9.74 12.72 0.13
CA LEU A 10 8.50 12.21 0.70
C LEU A 10 8.70 10.84 1.35
N LYS A 11 9.52 9.96 0.75
CA LYS A 11 9.93 8.70 1.36
C LYS A 11 10.55 8.92 2.74
N LYS A 12 11.49 9.86 2.88
CA LYS A 12 12.13 10.18 4.17
C LYS A 12 11.14 10.74 5.19
N VAL A 13 10.17 11.53 4.74
CA VAL A 13 9.12 12.07 5.61
C VAL A 13 8.17 10.96 6.06
N ILE A 14 7.73 10.07 5.17
CA ILE A 14 6.91 8.89 5.53
C ILE A 14 7.64 8.01 6.56
N GLN A 15 8.95 7.79 6.37
CA GLN A 15 9.78 7.03 7.32
C GLN A 15 9.86 7.66 8.72
N SER A 16 9.62 8.97 8.85
CA SER A 16 9.56 9.64 10.16
C SER A 16 8.28 9.35 10.94
N ARG A 17 7.28 8.73 10.30
CA ARG A 17 5.95 8.40 10.87
C ARG A 17 5.23 9.60 11.50
N ASP A 18 5.48 10.79 10.97
CA ASP A 18 4.84 12.05 11.35
C ASP A 18 3.82 12.44 10.27
N LEU A 19 2.52 12.28 10.58
CA LEU A 19 1.44 12.54 9.63
C LEU A 19 1.34 14.00 9.23
N ASP A 20 1.58 14.93 10.14
CA ASP A 20 1.48 16.36 9.88
C ASP A 20 2.57 16.79 8.91
N ARG A 21 3.78 16.23 9.07
CA ARG A 21 4.87 16.43 8.10
C ARG A 21 4.56 15.79 6.75
N VAL A 22 4.00 14.59 6.71
CA VAL A 22 3.59 13.94 5.45
C VAL A 22 2.56 14.80 4.72
N ALA A 23 1.49 15.20 5.41
CA ALA A 23 0.43 16.03 4.84
C ALA A 23 0.95 17.40 4.38
N GLY A 24 1.75 18.08 5.19
CA GLY A 24 2.36 19.37 4.84
C GLY A 24 3.32 19.28 3.66
N THR A 25 4.06 18.17 3.54
CA THR A 25 4.93 17.91 2.39
C THR A 25 4.12 17.71 1.12
N ILE A 26 3.04 16.92 1.17
CA ILE A 26 2.15 16.71 0.02
C ILE A 26 1.48 18.03 -0.41
N GLN A 27 1.02 18.86 0.53
CA GLN A 27 0.48 20.18 0.22
C GLN A 27 1.53 21.08 -0.44
N SER A 28 2.76 21.08 0.06
CA SER A 28 3.86 21.83 -0.56
C SER A 28 4.13 21.34 -1.98
N PHE A 29 4.01 20.03 -2.22
CA PHE A 29 4.17 19.44 -3.55
C PHE A 29 3.11 19.94 -4.51
N MET A 30 1.84 20.02 -4.10
CA MET A 30 0.76 20.59 -4.92
C MET A 30 1.02 22.04 -5.36
N GLN A 31 1.81 22.82 -4.61
CA GLN A 31 2.20 24.18 -5.02
C GLN A 31 3.45 24.22 -5.92
N LEU A 32 4.25 23.16 -5.89
CA LEU A 32 5.56 23.11 -6.54
C LEU A 32 5.56 22.27 -7.81
N MET A 33 4.55 21.42 -8.02
CA MET A 33 4.45 20.55 -9.18
C MET A 33 3.05 20.53 -9.78
N PRO A 34 2.92 20.21 -11.08
CA PRO A 34 1.63 19.97 -11.70
C PRO A 34 0.79 18.95 -10.91
N ASP A 35 -0.52 19.19 -10.84
CA ASP A 35 -1.47 18.37 -10.06
C ASP A 35 -1.46 16.89 -10.44
N ASP A 36 -1.12 16.56 -11.69
CA ASP A 36 -1.01 15.19 -12.20
C ASP A 36 0.28 14.48 -11.74
N GLN A 37 1.30 15.23 -11.29
CA GLN A 37 2.58 14.68 -10.82
C GLN A 37 2.60 14.37 -9.33
N VAL A 38 1.82 15.09 -8.52
CA VAL A 38 1.72 14.84 -7.06
C VAL A 38 1.28 13.40 -6.76
N PRO A 39 0.19 12.87 -7.38
CA PRO A 39 -0.22 11.49 -7.19
C PRO A 39 0.87 10.49 -7.51
N LEU A 40 1.65 10.72 -8.57
CA LEU A 40 2.74 9.84 -9.00
C LEU A 40 3.88 9.79 -7.97
N VAL A 41 4.27 10.96 -7.46
CA VAL A 41 5.32 11.09 -6.43
C VAL A 41 4.89 10.42 -5.13
N VAL A 42 3.66 10.70 -4.66
CA VAL A 42 3.08 10.10 -3.46
C VAL A 42 3.05 8.59 -3.61
N SER A 43 2.56 8.12 -4.76
CA SER A 43 2.40 6.71 -5.01
C SER A 43 3.72 5.94 -5.03
N THR A 44 4.73 6.53 -5.67
CA THR A 44 6.06 5.92 -5.76
C THR A 44 6.75 5.90 -4.40
N ALA A 45 6.62 6.98 -3.62
CA ALA A 45 7.21 7.06 -2.28
C ALA A 45 6.61 6.01 -1.34
N ILE A 46 5.28 5.87 -1.31
CA ILE A 46 4.60 4.87 -0.48
C ILE A 46 5.04 3.46 -0.86
N ALA A 47 5.03 3.10 -2.15
CA ALA A 47 5.44 1.78 -2.61
C ALA A 47 6.89 1.46 -2.20
N GLN A 48 7.80 2.42 -2.33
CA GLN A 48 9.19 2.26 -1.91
C GLN A 48 9.32 2.05 -0.40
N VAL A 49 8.62 2.84 0.42
CA VAL A 49 8.71 2.68 1.88
C VAL A 49 8.10 1.36 2.33
N VAL A 50 6.95 0.98 1.79
CA VAL A 50 6.27 -0.28 2.18
C VAL A 50 7.10 -1.51 1.82
N ASN A 51 7.77 -1.50 0.66
CA ASN A 51 8.70 -2.57 0.28
C ASN A 51 9.92 -2.68 1.22
N GLU A 52 10.38 -1.55 1.78
CA GLU A 52 11.53 -1.50 2.69
C GLU A 52 11.14 -1.78 4.16
N ASP A 53 9.97 -1.31 4.58
CA ASP A 53 9.40 -1.49 5.91
C ASP A 53 7.90 -1.79 5.81
N PRO A 54 7.50 -3.07 5.81
CA PRO A 54 6.10 -3.46 5.76
C PRO A 54 5.26 -2.92 6.93
N GLN A 55 5.85 -2.58 8.08
CA GLN A 55 5.09 -1.99 9.19
C GLN A 55 4.59 -0.57 8.86
N THR A 56 5.27 0.12 7.94
CA THR A 56 4.81 1.43 7.47
C THR A 56 3.49 1.31 6.72
N PHE A 57 3.20 0.18 6.06
CA PHE A 57 1.89 -0.07 5.47
C PHE A 57 0.78 -0.04 6.52
N THR A 58 0.97 -0.76 7.64
CA THR A 58 -0.01 -0.79 8.74
C THR A 58 -0.23 0.60 9.33
N TRP A 59 0.84 1.38 9.50
CA TRP A 59 0.75 2.76 9.97
C TRP A 59 -0.04 3.65 8.99
N LEU A 60 0.31 3.62 7.70
CA LEU A 60 -0.38 4.40 6.66
C LEU A 60 -1.87 4.00 6.54
N ALA A 61 -2.18 2.70 6.62
CA ALA A 61 -3.55 2.18 6.50
C ALA A 61 -4.44 2.54 7.70
N GLN A 62 -3.87 2.72 8.90
CA GLN A 62 -4.60 3.16 10.09
C GLN A 62 -4.85 4.68 10.11
N THR A 63 -4.19 5.42 9.22
CA THR A 63 -4.26 6.88 9.17
C THR A 63 -5.14 7.34 8.02
N THR A 64 -5.99 8.33 8.30
CA THR A 64 -6.96 8.90 7.35
C THR A 64 -6.23 9.73 6.29
N LEU A 65 -5.57 9.06 5.35
CA LEU A 65 -4.88 9.70 4.24
C LEU A 65 -5.87 9.96 3.09
N SER A 66 -5.50 10.87 2.19
CA SER A 66 -6.31 11.26 1.03
C SER A 66 -6.78 10.05 0.20
N GLN A 67 -7.89 10.18 -0.54
CA GLN A 67 -8.41 9.12 -1.43
C GLN A 67 -7.33 8.52 -2.34
N THR A 68 -6.44 9.36 -2.88
CA THR A 68 -5.30 8.93 -3.70
C THR A 68 -4.35 7.99 -2.95
N THR A 69 -4.12 8.25 -1.66
CA THR A 69 -3.30 7.39 -0.82
C THR A 69 -3.98 6.06 -0.53
N VAL A 70 -5.29 6.08 -0.28
CA VAL A 70 -6.10 4.86 -0.06
C VAL A 70 -6.08 3.95 -1.28
N ILE A 71 -6.30 4.51 -2.48
CA ILE A 71 -6.24 3.75 -3.74
C ILE A 71 -4.86 3.13 -3.88
N LYS A 72 -3.78 3.90 -3.69
CA LYS A 72 -2.43 3.35 -3.86
C LYS A 72 -2.06 2.30 -2.81
N LEU A 73 -2.49 2.48 -1.56
CA LEU A 73 -2.34 1.45 -0.54
C LEU A 73 -3.07 0.16 -0.97
N GLY A 74 -4.25 0.28 -1.58
CA GLY A 74 -4.96 -0.84 -2.19
C GLY A 74 -4.15 -1.53 -3.30
N GLU A 75 -3.56 -0.76 -4.22
CA GLU A 75 -2.69 -1.30 -5.29
C GLU A 75 -1.45 -2.00 -4.72
N VAL A 76 -0.76 -1.39 -3.76
CA VAL A 76 0.43 -1.95 -3.11
C VAL A 76 0.07 -3.22 -2.34
N ALA A 77 -1.02 -3.21 -1.58
CA ALA A 77 -1.51 -4.38 -0.87
C ALA A 77 -1.83 -5.54 -1.84
N THR A 78 -2.42 -5.21 -2.99
CA THR A 78 -2.76 -6.17 -4.05
C THR A 78 -1.49 -6.77 -4.66
N GLN A 79 -0.46 -5.95 -4.91
CA GLN A 79 0.83 -6.42 -5.40
C GLN A 79 1.52 -7.32 -4.38
N MET A 80 1.54 -6.94 -3.09
CA MET A 80 2.13 -7.74 -2.02
C MET A 80 1.41 -9.09 -1.87
N ALA A 81 0.08 -9.09 -1.85
CA ALA A 81 -0.71 -10.31 -1.78
C ALA A 81 -0.46 -11.23 -2.98
N SER A 82 -0.38 -10.66 -4.19
CA SER A 82 -0.06 -11.41 -5.41
C SER A 82 1.33 -12.03 -5.37
N GLN A 83 2.33 -11.27 -4.91
CA GLN A 83 3.70 -11.77 -4.76
C GLN A 83 3.79 -12.89 -3.73
N GLN A 84 3.12 -12.72 -2.59
CA GLN A 84 3.06 -13.73 -1.53
C GLN A 84 2.41 -15.03 -2.04
N LEU A 85 1.27 -14.93 -2.71
CA LEU A 85 0.59 -16.09 -3.32
C LEU A 85 1.46 -16.79 -4.35
N THR A 86 2.12 -16.02 -5.22
CA THR A 86 3.05 -16.59 -6.22
C THR A 86 4.22 -17.30 -5.55
N ALA A 87 4.79 -16.72 -4.48
CA ALA A 87 5.88 -17.34 -3.71
C ALA A 87 5.45 -18.63 -2.99
N GLN A 88 4.16 -18.75 -2.66
CA GLN A 88 3.55 -19.96 -2.10
C GLN A 88 3.11 -20.98 -3.17
N GLY A 89 3.36 -20.70 -4.45
CA GLY A 89 3.07 -21.60 -5.57
C GLY A 89 1.67 -21.46 -6.18
N PHE A 90 0.90 -20.42 -5.84
CA PHE A 90 -0.38 -20.13 -6.47
C PHE A 90 -0.19 -19.41 -7.81
N GLU A 91 -1.04 -19.73 -8.78
CA GLU A 91 -0.96 -19.18 -10.14
C GLU A 91 -1.98 -18.04 -10.34
N GLY A 92 -1.50 -16.87 -10.79
CA GLY A 92 -2.35 -15.76 -11.20
C GLY A 92 -3.22 -16.14 -12.40
N GLY A 93 -4.50 -15.72 -12.39
CA GLY A 93 -5.53 -16.08 -13.37
C GLY A 93 -6.20 -17.43 -13.13
N LYS A 94 -5.73 -18.22 -12.15
CA LYS A 94 -6.28 -19.54 -11.80
C LYS A 94 -6.67 -19.61 -10.33
N ASN A 95 -5.75 -19.23 -9.44
CA ASN A 95 -5.96 -19.24 -7.99
C ASN A 95 -6.27 -17.85 -7.43
N PHE A 96 -5.82 -16.80 -8.13
CA PHE A 96 -6.12 -15.42 -7.78
C PHE A 96 -6.09 -14.50 -9.00
N THR A 97 -6.81 -13.39 -8.93
CA THR A 97 -6.83 -12.32 -9.93
C THR A 97 -6.62 -10.99 -9.22
N ALA A 98 -5.57 -10.28 -9.61
CA ALA A 98 -5.24 -8.96 -9.08
C ALA A 98 -5.87 -7.87 -9.96
N HIS A 99 -6.54 -6.91 -9.32
CA HIS A 99 -7.09 -5.74 -9.99
C HIS A 99 -6.08 -4.58 -9.94
N PRO A 100 -5.80 -3.93 -11.09
CA PRO A 100 -4.80 -2.86 -11.14
C PRO A 100 -5.23 -1.61 -10.35
N GLU A 101 -6.52 -1.38 -10.15
CA GLU A 101 -7.09 -0.35 -9.28
C GLU A 101 -7.08 -0.70 -7.77
N GLY A 102 -6.57 -1.88 -7.42
CA GLY A 102 -6.61 -2.44 -6.07
C GLY A 102 -7.73 -3.45 -5.87
N GLY A 103 -7.49 -4.42 -5.00
CA GLY A 103 -8.35 -5.57 -4.79
C GLY A 103 -7.75 -6.84 -5.40
N ILE A 104 -7.89 -7.95 -4.69
CA ILE A 104 -7.49 -9.26 -5.17
C ILE A 104 -8.66 -10.21 -4.97
N VAL A 105 -9.06 -10.89 -6.04
CA VAL A 105 -10.01 -12.00 -5.97
C VAL A 105 -9.18 -13.26 -5.80
N VAL A 106 -9.47 -14.04 -4.77
CA VAL A 106 -8.72 -15.25 -4.43
C VAL A 106 -9.68 -16.42 -4.31
N ASP A 107 -9.24 -17.62 -4.70
CA ASP A 107 -9.92 -18.85 -4.32
C ASP A 107 -9.74 -19.13 -2.82
N LYS A 108 -10.51 -20.09 -2.28
CA LYS A 108 -10.48 -20.39 -0.85
C LYS A 108 -9.09 -20.83 -0.34
N LYS A 109 -8.32 -21.58 -1.15
CA LYS A 109 -6.99 -22.05 -0.74
C LYS A 109 -5.97 -20.91 -0.73
N ALA A 110 -6.03 -20.03 -1.73
CA ALA A 110 -5.22 -18.82 -1.79
C ALA A 110 -5.58 -17.87 -0.65
N LEU A 111 -6.87 -17.73 -0.31
CA LEU A 111 -7.30 -16.95 0.84
C LEU A 111 -6.73 -17.51 2.15
N ASP A 112 -6.88 -18.81 2.40
CA ASP A 112 -6.37 -19.46 3.62
C ASP A 112 -4.84 -19.26 3.75
N ALA A 113 -4.10 -19.36 2.65
CA ALA A 113 -2.65 -19.19 2.64
C ALA A 113 -2.17 -17.73 2.81
N LEU A 114 -2.98 -16.75 2.38
CA LEU A 114 -2.78 -15.33 2.74
C LEU A 114 -3.01 -15.12 4.23
N LEU A 115 -4.08 -15.70 4.79
CA LEU A 115 -4.44 -15.56 6.21
C LEU A 115 -3.43 -16.25 7.13
N GLU A 116 -2.83 -17.36 6.70
CA GLU A 116 -1.75 -18.06 7.42
C GLU A 116 -0.50 -17.19 7.57
N GLY A 117 -0.20 -16.34 6.57
CA GLY A 117 0.92 -15.40 6.61
C GLY A 117 0.68 -14.13 7.44
N LEU A 118 -0.55 -13.88 7.91
CA LEU A 118 -0.87 -12.72 8.73
C LEU A 118 -0.62 -12.97 10.23
N PRO A 119 -0.14 -11.97 10.98
CA PRO A 119 -0.08 -12.03 12.44
C PRO A 119 -1.46 -12.30 13.04
N ASP A 120 -1.54 -13.11 14.10
CA ASP A 120 -2.80 -13.56 14.71
C ASP A 120 -3.78 -12.43 15.04
N LYS A 121 -3.27 -11.25 15.43
CA LYS A 121 -4.09 -10.06 15.71
C LYS A 121 -4.89 -9.58 14.49
N VAL A 122 -4.32 -9.68 13.29
CA VAL A 122 -4.97 -9.28 12.04
C VAL A 122 -5.98 -10.34 11.62
N ARG A 123 -5.64 -11.62 11.80
CA ARG A 123 -6.54 -12.76 11.52
C ARG A 123 -7.82 -12.68 12.37
N GLN A 124 -7.69 -12.40 13.68
CA GLN A 124 -8.87 -12.26 14.56
C GLN A 124 -9.76 -11.06 14.23
N ALA A 125 -9.17 -9.94 13.79
CA ALA A 125 -9.95 -8.77 13.40
C ALA A 125 -10.85 -9.04 12.19
N MET A 126 -10.39 -9.83 11.21
CA MET A 126 -11.19 -10.15 10.01
C MET A 126 -12.25 -11.23 10.23
N ILE A 127 -12.02 -12.19 11.14
CA ILE A 127 -13.03 -13.19 11.52
C ILE A 127 -14.25 -12.52 12.18
N THR A 128 -14.02 -11.49 12.99
CA THR A 128 -15.11 -10.77 13.68
C THR A 128 -15.99 -9.93 12.74
N MET A 129 -15.53 -9.60 11.52
CA MET A 129 -16.31 -8.85 10.52
C MET A 129 -17.22 -9.73 9.64
N THR A 130 -17.09 -11.06 9.74
CA THR A 130 -17.87 -12.03 8.95
C THR A 130 -18.83 -12.86 9.79
N ALA A 131 -18.95 -12.58 11.09
CA ALA A 131 -19.87 -13.23 12.03
C ALA A 131 -21.12 -12.38 12.29
#